data_AF-A0A8T6FZU5-F1
#
_entry.id   AF-A0A8T6FZU5-F1
#
_cell.length_a   1.000
_cell.length_b   1.000
_cell.length_c   1.000
_cell.angle_alpha   90.00
_cell.angle_beta   90.00
_cell.angle_gamma   90.00
#
_symmetry.space_group_name_H-M   'P 1'
#
loop_
_entity.id
_entity.type
_entity.pdbx_description
1 polymer ?
#
loop_
_entity_poly.entity_id
_entity_poly.type
_entity_poly.pdbx_seq_one_letter_code
_entity_poly.pdbx_strand_id
1 'polypeptide(L)'
;FVWLIGGESFLPHGATALAILIWFLPLSYVNAITQYVLIALDQQKWIAIAFAIATAFNLVTNIIFVPQYGYAAAAVTTVLSELVLLAPFFVIARRWEVVIPVFSASWRPVLAGVGMFAVAWLTGGLPALPSMALAGFVYLGLVIVLGALPRQDLARFWSALRSAQD
;
A
#
# COMPACT_ATOMS: atom_id res chain seq x y z
N PHE A 1 -1.02 2.97 17.84
CA PHE A 1 -2.10 2.11 17.29
C PHE A 1 -2.19 0.78 18.02
N VAL A 2 -1.13 -0.05 18.04
CA VAL A 2 -1.12 -1.34 18.78
C VAL A 2 -1.44 -1.17 20.27
N TRP A 3 -0.82 -0.20 20.95
CA TRP A 3 -1.15 0.14 22.34
C TRP A 3 -2.60 0.62 22.52
N LEU A 4 -3.10 1.46 21.61
CA LEU A 4 -4.42 2.11 21.73
C LEU A 4 -5.58 1.11 21.58
N ILE A 5 -5.43 0.08 20.74
CA ILE A 5 -6.51 -0.88 20.43
C ILE A 5 -6.24 -2.27 21.03
N GLY A 6 -4.99 -2.73 21.04
CA GLY A 6 -4.62 -4.06 21.54
C GLY A 6 -4.23 -4.08 23.02
N GLY A 7 -3.84 -2.94 23.60
CA GLY A 7 -3.26 -2.88 24.95
C GLY A 7 -1.78 -3.25 24.99
N GLU A 8 -1.16 -3.11 26.17
CA GLU A 8 0.30 -3.24 26.35
C GLU A 8 0.85 -4.64 26.06
N SER A 9 0.04 -5.69 26.26
CA SER A 9 0.43 -7.09 26.02
C SER A 9 0.74 -7.39 24.55
N PHE A 10 0.21 -6.60 23.60
CA PHE A 10 0.41 -6.80 22.16
C PHE A 10 1.53 -5.94 21.58
N LEU A 11 2.10 -5.01 22.35
CA LEU A 11 3.14 -4.09 21.90
C LEU A 11 4.37 -4.77 21.28
N PRO A 12 5.00 -5.79 21.90
CA PRO A 12 6.26 -6.33 21.40
C PRO A 12 6.11 -7.09 20.08
N HIS A 13 5.01 -7.83 19.93
CA HIS A 13 4.78 -8.72 18.81
C HIS A 13 4.02 -8.01 17.67
N GLY A 14 3.01 -7.20 18.00
CA GLY A 14 2.23 -6.46 17.02
C GLY A 14 3.03 -5.38 16.31
N ALA A 15 3.94 -4.69 17.02
CA ALA A 15 4.78 -3.67 16.39
C ALA A 15 5.70 -4.28 15.32
N THR A 16 6.34 -5.41 15.63
CA THR A 16 7.20 -6.16 14.70
C THR A 16 6.43 -6.63 13.47
N ALA A 17 5.24 -7.22 13.67
CA ALA A 17 4.40 -7.68 12.56
C ALA A 17 4.00 -6.53 11.63
N LEU A 18 3.58 -5.39 12.19
CA LEU A 18 3.20 -4.21 11.42
C LEU A 18 4.39 -3.58 10.69
N ALA A 19 5.58 -3.58 11.30
CA ALA A 19 6.80 -3.09 10.66
C ALA A 19 7.19 -3.94 9.44
N ILE A 20 6.90 -5.24 9.46
CA ILE A 20 7.06 -6.12 8.28
C ILE A 20 5.96 -5.82 7.26
N LEU A 21 4.70 -5.80 7.70
CA LEU A 21 3.54 -5.62 6.84
C LEU A 21 3.45 -4.24 6.19
N ILE A 22 4.14 -3.20 6.70
CA ILE A 22 4.15 -1.87 6.05
C ILE A 22 4.61 -1.97 4.58
N TRP A 23 5.49 -2.92 4.26
CA TRP A 23 6.01 -3.16 2.90
C TRP A 23 4.98 -3.80 1.96
N PHE A 24 3.92 -4.39 2.50
CA PHE A 24 2.81 -4.92 1.70
C PHE A 24 2.13 -3.80 0.90
N LEU A 25 1.88 -2.65 1.53
CA LEU A 25 1.09 -1.56 0.94
C LEU A 25 1.62 -1.07 -0.42
N PRO A 26 2.88 -0.63 -0.56
CA PRO A 26 3.37 -0.13 -1.84
C PRO A 26 3.32 -1.19 -2.95
N LEU A 27 3.62 -2.46 -2.61
CA LEU A 27 3.59 -3.56 -3.57
C LEU A 27 2.15 -3.86 -4.01
N SER A 28 1.23 -3.92 -3.04
CA SER A 28 -0.18 -4.17 -3.26
C SER A 28 -0.84 -3.10 -4.12
N TYR A 29 -0.48 -1.82 -3.95
CA TYR A 29 -0.96 -0.76 -4.84
C TYR A 29 -0.51 -0.93 -6.28
N VAL A 30 0.76 -1.28 -6.52
CA VAL A 30 1.27 -1.54 -7.88
C VAL A 30 0.56 -2.74 -8.50
N ASN A 31 0.36 -3.80 -7.71
CA ASN A 31 -0.39 -4.98 -8.13
C ASN A 31 -1.85 -4.65 -8.47
N ALA A 32 -2.53 -3.86 -7.64
CA ALA A 32 -3.92 -3.46 -7.87
C ALA A 32 -4.07 -2.64 -9.15
N ILE A 33 -3.21 -1.64 -9.37
CA ILE A 33 -3.22 -0.83 -10.60
C ILE A 33 -3.01 -1.73 -11.82
N THR A 34 -2.03 -2.63 -11.76
CA THR A 34 -1.74 -3.55 -12.87
C THR A 34 -2.93 -4.47 -13.15
N GLN A 35 -3.57 -5.00 -12.11
CA GLN A 35 -4.78 -5.81 -12.25
C GLN A 35 -5.91 -5.06 -12.94
N TYR A 36 -6.20 -3.82 -12.54
CA TYR A 36 -7.25 -3.03 -13.20
C TYR A 36 -6.97 -2.80 -14.69
N VAL A 37 -5.70 -2.55 -15.05
CA VAL A 37 -5.31 -2.44 -16.47
C VAL A 37 -5.53 -3.77 -17.20
N LEU A 38 -5.14 -4.90 -16.62
CA LEU A 38 -5.34 -6.22 -17.23
C LEU A 38 -6.81 -6.60 -17.37
N ILE A 39 -7.66 -6.19 -16.41
CA ILE A 39 -9.12 -6.36 -16.52
C ILE A 39 -9.64 -5.54 -17.70
N ALA A 40 -9.20 -4.30 -17.86
CA ALA A 40 -9.60 -3.45 -18.98
C ALA A 40 -9.13 -3.99 -20.35
N LEU A 41 -8.05 -4.78 -20.37
CA LEU A 41 -7.54 -5.47 -21.56
C LEU A 41 -8.13 -6.88 -21.77
N ASP A 42 -9.16 -7.24 -21.00
CA ASP A 42 -9.81 -8.55 -21.02
C ASP A 42 -8.87 -9.74 -20.75
N GLN A 43 -7.81 -9.52 -19.95
CA GLN A 43 -6.78 -10.51 -19.60
C GLN A 43 -7.02 -11.18 -18.24
N GLN A 44 -8.29 -11.36 -17.84
CA GLN A 44 -8.66 -11.90 -16.53
C GLN A 44 -8.10 -13.30 -16.26
N LYS A 45 -7.96 -14.13 -17.31
CA LYS A 45 -7.34 -15.47 -17.21
C LYS A 45 -5.93 -15.41 -16.62
N TRP A 46 -5.13 -14.43 -17.05
CA TRP A 46 -3.76 -14.29 -16.56
C TRP A 46 -3.70 -13.80 -15.12
N ILE A 47 -4.67 -12.97 -14.72
CA ILE A 47 -4.84 -12.54 -13.33
C ILE A 47 -5.14 -13.76 -12.45
N ALA A 48 -6.08 -14.61 -12.86
CA ALA A 48 -6.42 -15.82 -12.12
C ALA A 48 -5.22 -16.77 -11.94
N ILE A 49 -4.41 -16.96 -12.99
CA ILE A 49 -3.19 -17.78 -12.92
C ILE A 49 -2.18 -17.17 -11.94
N ALA A 50 -1.96 -15.85 -11.99
CA ALA A 50 -1.04 -15.17 -11.07
C ALA A 50 -1.50 -15.33 -9.61
N PHE A 51 -2.79 -15.16 -9.34
CA PHE A 51 -3.35 -15.37 -8.00
C PHE A 51 -3.26 -16.82 -7.53
N ALA A 52 -3.48 -17.79 -8.42
CA ALA A 52 -3.31 -19.20 -8.08
C ALA A 52 -1.87 -19.51 -7.65
N ILE A 53 -0.88 -19.00 -8.39
CA ILE A 53 0.54 -19.14 -8.06
C ILE A 53 0.86 -18.47 -6.71
N ALA A 54 0.44 -17.23 -6.52
CA ALA A 54 0.69 -16.49 -5.28
C ALA A 54 0.02 -17.16 -4.07
N THR A 55 -1.20 -17.67 -4.22
CA THR A 55 -1.92 -18.39 -3.16
C THR A 55 -1.23 -19.70 -2.82
N ALA A 56 -0.80 -20.46 -3.83
CA ALA A 56 -0.04 -21.69 -3.62
C ALA A 56 1.27 -21.41 -2.88
N PHE A 57 2.02 -20.38 -3.30
CA PHE A 57 3.23 -19.92 -2.62
C PHE A 57 2.94 -19.53 -1.17
N ASN A 58 1.91 -18.72 -0.94
CA ASN A 58 1.53 -18.26 0.40
C ASN A 58 1.21 -19.43 1.32
N LEU A 59 0.40 -20.37 0.85
CA LEU A 59 -0.01 -21.55 1.61
C LEU A 59 1.19 -22.45 1.95
N VAL A 60 2.00 -22.80 0.95
CA VAL A 60 3.19 -23.67 1.12
C VAL A 60 4.19 -23.02 2.09
N THR A 61 4.49 -21.74 1.90
CA THR A 61 5.42 -21.00 2.75
C THR A 61 4.88 -20.90 4.18
N ASN A 62 3.59 -20.64 4.36
CA ASN A 62 2.99 -20.60 5.69
C ASN A 62 3.03 -21.96 6.39
N ILE A 63 2.71 -23.05 5.71
CA ILE A 63 2.76 -24.41 6.30
C ILE A 63 4.18 -24.76 6.75
N ILE A 64 5.21 -24.39 5.98
CA ILE A 64 6.60 -24.73 6.29
C ILE A 64 7.17 -23.82 7.39
N PHE A 65 6.97 -22.50 7.29
CA PHE A 65 7.70 -21.53 8.09
C PHE A 65 6.96 -21.02 9.32
N VAL A 66 5.62 -21.03 9.34
CA VAL A 66 4.86 -20.56 10.53
C VAL A 66 5.11 -21.46 11.76
N PRO A 67 5.17 -22.80 11.66
CA PRO A 67 5.49 -23.63 12.82
C PRO A 67 6.86 -23.34 13.44
N GLN A 68 7.81 -22.86 12.64
CA GLN A 68 9.20 -22.62 13.07
C GLN A 68 9.43 -21.17 13.54
N TYR A 69 8.82 -20.19 12.87
CA TYR A 69 9.09 -18.76 13.06
C TYR A 69 7.85 -17.95 13.49
N GLY A 70 6.71 -18.61 13.70
CA GLY A 70 5.49 -18.01 14.20
C GLY A 70 4.91 -16.93 13.28
N TYR A 71 4.31 -15.91 13.89
CA TYR A 71 3.60 -14.83 13.19
C TYR A 71 4.50 -13.97 12.29
N ALA A 72 5.80 -13.84 12.63
CA ALA A 72 6.74 -13.08 11.82
C ALA A 72 6.94 -13.72 10.44
N ALA A 73 6.97 -15.07 10.39
CA ALA A 73 6.97 -15.81 9.13
C ALA A 73 5.72 -15.48 8.29
N ALA A 74 4.52 -15.50 8.89
CA ALA A 74 3.29 -15.17 8.18
C ALA A 74 3.30 -13.74 7.61
N ALA A 75 3.82 -12.77 8.37
CA ALA A 75 3.95 -11.39 7.92
C ALA A 75 4.91 -11.28 6.72
N VAL A 76 6.07 -11.94 6.77
CA VAL A 76 7.04 -11.97 5.67
C VAL A 76 6.45 -12.67 4.44
N THR A 77 5.81 -13.84 4.61
CA THR A 77 5.15 -14.57 3.53
C THR A 77 4.12 -13.71 2.80
N THR A 78 3.38 -12.88 3.54
CA THR A 78 2.39 -11.96 2.95
C THR A 78 3.06 -10.92 2.04
N VAL A 79 4.15 -10.29 2.48
CA VAL A 79 4.92 -9.34 1.65
C VAL A 79 5.55 -10.05 0.45
N LEU A 80 6.09 -11.26 0.64
CA LEU A 80 6.68 -12.04 -0.45
C LEU A 80 5.63 -12.47 -1.48
N SER A 81 4.39 -12.73 -1.06
CA SER A 81 3.30 -13.08 -1.98
C SER A 81 2.96 -11.95 -2.94
N GLU A 82 3.06 -10.69 -2.48
CA GLU A 82 2.92 -9.51 -3.35
C GLU A 82 4.06 -9.42 -4.37
N LEU A 83 5.29 -9.79 -4.00
CA LEU A 83 6.42 -9.88 -4.94
C LEU A 83 6.21 -11.00 -5.97
N VAL A 84 5.64 -12.13 -5.54
CA VAL A 84 5.28 -13.25 -6.44
C VAL A 84 4.19 -12.82 -7.43
N LEU A 85 3.23 -11.98 -7.03
CA LEU A 85 2.23 -11.39 -7.94
C LEU A 85 2.83 -10.39 -8.92
N LEU A 86 3.81 -9.59 -8.47
CA LEU A 86 4.48 -8.59 -9.30
C LEU A 86 5.18 -9.21 -10.51
N ALA A 87 5.79 -10.40 -10.37
CA ALA A 87 6.56 -11.01 -11.45
C ALA A 87 5.70 -11.37 -12.70
N PRO A 88 4.58 -12.12 -12.59
CA PRO A 88 3.65 -12.33 -13.69
C PRO A 88 3.12 -11.03 -14.28
N PHE A 89 2.77 -10.06 -13.42
CA PHE A 89 2.24 -8.78 -13.86
C PHE A 89 3.26 -7.95 -14.64
N PHE A 90 4.55 -7.98 -14.28
CA PHE A 90 5.61 -7.36 -15.06
C PHE A 90 5.78 -8.00 -16.44
N VAL A 91 5.71 -9.34 -16.52
CA VAL A 91 5.80 -10.07 -17.79
C VAL A 91 4.61 -9.74 -18.69
N ILE A 92 3.40 -9.70 -18.13
CA ILE A 92 2.18 -9.40 -18.88
C ILE A 92 2.17 -7.92 -19.28
N ALA A 93 2.51 -6.99 -18.39
CA ALA A 93 2.56 -5.56 -18.70
C ALA A 93 3.51 -5.27 -19.87
N ARG A 94 4.69 -5.91 -19.92
CA ARG A 94 5.60 -5.82 -21.07
C ARG A 94 5.01 -6.38 -22.36
N ARG A 95 4.27 -7.49 -22.27
CA ARG A 95 3.63 -8.12 -23.43
C ARG A 95 2.56 -7.24 -24.09
N TRP A 96 1.93 -6.36 -23.32
CA TRP A 96 0.86 -5.46 -23.78
C TRP A 96 1.31 -3.99 -23.81
N GLU A 97 2.62 -3.73 -23.77
CA GLU A 97 3.23 -2.38 -23.79
C GLU A 97 2.64 -1.40 -22.76
N VAL A 98 2.17 -1.93 -21.63
CA VAL A 98 1.61 -1.14 -20.53
C VAL A 98 2.76 -0.50 -19.75
N VAL A 99 2.85 0.82 -19.79
CA VAL A 99 3.79 1.60 -18.98
C VAL A 99 3.04 2.18 -17.78
N ILE A 100 3.31 1.65 -16.59
CA ILE A 100 2.78 2.21 -15.34
C ILE A 100 3.80 3.23 -14.81
N PRO A 101 3.48 4.53 -14.76
CA PRO A 101 4.42 5.57 -14.38
C PRO A 101 4.53 5.68 -12.84
N VAL A 102 4.91 4.58 -12.18
CA VAL A 102 4.94 4.46 -10.71
C VAL A 102 5.78 5.58 -10.08
N PHE A 103 6.97 5.84 -10.61
CA PHE A 103 7.85 6.85 -10.04
C PHE A 103 7.28 8.27 -10.12
N SER A 104 6.77 8.68 -11.29
CA SER A 104 6.25 10.04 -11.47
C SER A 104 4.95 10.27 -10.69
N ALA A 105 4.16 9.21 -10.46
CA ALA A 105 2.96 9.25 -9.63
C ALA A 105 3.28 9.27 -8.12
N SER A 106 4.34 8.59 -7.68
CA SER A 106 4.57 8.35 -6.24
C SER A 106 5.53 9.33 -5.56
N TRP A 107 6.44 9.99 -6.27
CA TRP A 107 7.47 10.82 -5.61
C TRP A 107 6.90 12.00 -4.81
N ARG A 108 5.80 12.62 -5.25
CA ARG A 108 5.13 13.72 -4.52
C ARG A 108 4.48 13.23 -3.22
N PRO A 109 3.64 12.18 -3.21
CA PRO A 109 3.18 11.56 -1.97
C PRO A 109 4.30 11.08 -1.05
N VAL A 110 5.37 10.49 -1.60
CA VAL A 110 6.53 10.04 -0.81
C VAL A 110 7.19 11.21 -0.11
N LEU A 111 7.41 12.33 -0.81
CA LEU A 111 7.98 13.54 -0.22
C LEU A 111 7.07 14.13 0.87
N ALA A 112 5.74 14.14 0.66
CA ALA A 112 4.78 14.53 1.69
C ALA A 112 4.85 13.59 2.91
N GLY A 113 5.00 12.29 2.70
CA GLY A 113 5.18 11.28 3.75
C GLY A 113 6.46 11.48 4.55
N VAL A 114 7.57 11.84 3.90
CA VAL A 114 8.83 12.20 4.58
C VAL A 114 8.63 13.45 5.45
N GLY A 115 7.92 14.46 4.95
CA GLY A 115 7.58 15.64 5.73
C GLY A 115 6.70 15.32 6.95
N MET A 116 5.68 14.48 6.77
CA MET A 116 4.85 13.97 7.86
C MET A 116 5.69 13.23 8.92
N PHE A 117 6.60 12.36 8.48
CA PHE A 117 7.49 11.61 9.37
C PHE A 117 8.39 12.55 10.19
N ALA A 118 8.98 13.57 9.54
CA ALA A 118 9.81 14.56 10.23
C ALA A 118 9.03 15.30 11.33
N VAL A 119 7.78 15.70 11.05
CA VAL A 119 6.92 16.37 12.05
C VAL A 119 6.54 15.43 13.19
N ALA A 120 6.18 14.19 12.89
CA ALA A 120 5.88 13.18 13.91
C ALA A 120 7.11 12.92 14.80
N TRP A 121 8.31 12.84 14.22
CA TRP A 121 9.56 12.64 14.95
C TRP A 121 9.88 13.82 15.89
N LEU A 122 9.81 15.05 15.37
CA LEU A 122 10.09 16.26 16.14
C LEU A 122 9.07 16.52 17.25
N THR A 123 7.82 16.07 17.07
CA THR A 123 6.75 16.23 18.05
C THR A 123 6.50 14.99 18.91
N GLY A 124 7.40 14.00 18.87
CA GLY A 124 7.27 12.75 19.62
C GLY A 124 7.23 12.92 21.15
N GLY A 125 7.62 14.09 21.68
CA GLY A 125 7.48 14.44 23.10
C GLY A 125 6.07 14.90 23.49
N LEU A 126 5.17 15.15 22.53
CA LEU A 126 3.77 15.46 22.80
C LEU A 126 2.94 14.18 23.01
N PRO A 127 1.74 14.28 23.61
CA PRO A 127 0.79 13.17 23.60
C PRO A 127 0.51 12.71 22.15
N ALA A 128 0.32 11.40 21.97
CA ALA A 128 0.25 10.78 20.65
C ALA A 128 -0.83 11.39 19.73
N LEU A 129 -2.02 11.69 20.27
CA LEU A 129 -3.15 12.20 19.49
C LEU A 129 -2.86 13.58 18.84
N PRO A 130 -2.42 14.62 19.59
CA PRO A 130 -1.97 15.88 19.00
C PRO A 130 -0.85 15.74 17.97
N SER A 131 0.17 14.92 18.26
CA SER A 131 1.29 14.71 17.32
C SER A 131 0.81 14.08 16.00
N MET A 132 -0.05 13.06 16.09
CA MET A 132 -0.66 12.42 14.92
C MET A 132 -1.53 13.38 14.11
N ALA A 133 -2.35 14.21 14.78
CA ALA A 133 -3.19 15.19 14.11
C ALA A 133 -2.34 16.21 13.34
N LEU A 134 -1.31 16.77 13.98
CA LEU A 134 -0.40 17.72 13.35
C LEU A 134 0.32 17.11 12.15
N ALA A 135 0.88 15.91 12.30
CA ALA A 135 1.53 15.19 11.21
C ALA A 135 0.56 14.94 10.04
N GLY A 136 -0.69 14.57 10.32
CA GLY A 136 -1.74 14.38 9.32
C GLY A 136 -2.08 15.67 8.57
N PHE A 137 -2.23 16.80 9.27
CA PHE A 137 -2.46 18.10 8.62
C PHE A 137 -1.29 18.52 7.73
N VAL A 138 -0.05 18.28 8.18
CA VAL A 138 1.14 18.56 7.37
C VAL A 138 1.17 17.69 6.12
N TYR A 139 0.86 16.39 6.24
CA TYR A 139 0.75 15.51 5.08
C TYR A 139 -0.26 16.04 4.06
N LEU A 140 -1.46 16.39 4.50
CA LEU A 140 -2.51 16.93 3.62
C LEU A 140 -2.08 18.24 2.95
N GLY A 141 -1.48 19.16 3.72
CA GLY A 141 -0.95 20.42 3.18
C GLY A 141 0.13 20.19 2.14
N LEU A 142 1.09 19.29 2.41
CA LEU A 142 2.17 18.96 1.47
C LEU A 142 1.65 18.27 0.21
N VAL A 143 0.68 17.36 0.31
CA VAL A 143 0.04 16.71 -0.84
C VAL A 143 -0.61 17.77 -1.76
N ILE A 144 -1.28 18.77 -1.19
CA ILE A 144 -1.91 19.86 -1.96
C ILE A 144 -0.84 20.76 -2.59
N VAL A 145 0.15 21.21 -1.82
CA VAL A 145 1.21 22.13 -2.28
C VAL A 145 2.10 21.50 -3.34
N LEU A 146 2.48 20.23 -3.16
CA LEU A 146 3.27 19.49 -4.14
C LEU A 146 2.47 19.14 -5.41
N GLY A 147 1.16 19.38 -5.42
CA GLY A 147 0.28 19.03 -6.53
C GLY A 147 0.22 17.53 -6.76
N ALA A 148 0.24 16.74 -5.69
CA ALA A 148 0.09 15.28 -5.77
C ALA A 148 -1.31 14.87 -6.25
N LEU A 149 -2.31 15.75 -6.08
CA LEU A 149 -3.64 15.61 -6.67
C LEU A 149 -3.72 16.45 -7.96
N PRO A 150 -3.81 15.83 -9.15
CA PRO A 150 -4.01 16.57 -10.39
C PRO A 150 -5.33 17.35 -10.34
N ARG A 151 -5.29 18.65 -10.66
CA ARG A 151 -6.50 19.50 -10.70
C ARG A 151 -7.58 18.96 -11.64
N GLN A 152 -7.18 18.21 -12.67
CA GLN A 152 -8.08 17.57 -13.63
C GLN A 152 -8.91 16.45 -13.00
N ASP A 153 -8.32 15.66 -12.10
CA ASP A 153 -9.03 14.58 -11.41
C ASP A 153 -10.03 15.12 -10.39
N LEU A 154 -9.66 16.20 -9.68
CA LEU A 154 -10.57 16.92 -8.80
C LEU A 154 -11.75 17.50 -9.56
N ALA A 155 -11.52 18.12 -10.72
CA ALA A 155 -12.59 18.66 -11.55
C ALA A 155 -13.58 17.57 -12.02
N ARG A 156 -13.06 16.40 -12.43
CA ARG A 156 -13.88 15.24 -12.83
C ARG A 156 -14.70 14.68 -11.67
N PHE A 157 -14.11 14.59 -10.48
CA PHE A 157 -14.80 14.17 -9.27
C PHE A 157 -15.96 15.12 -8.93
N TRP A 158 -15.71 16.43 -8.95
CA TRP A 158 -16.74 17.43 -8.70
C TRP A 158 -17.86 17.43 -9.75
N SER A 159 -17.55 17.17 -11.03
CA SER A 159 -18.58 17.03 -12.05
C SER A 159 -19.43 15.77 -11.86
N ALA A 160 -18.81 14.65 -11.46
CA ALA A 160 -19.52 13.38 -11.24
C ALA A 160 -20.48 13.45 -10.04
N LEU A 161 -20.10 14.18 -8.98
CA LEU A 161 -20.99 14.41 -7.83
C LEU A 161 -22.21 15.25 -8.20
N ARG A 162 -22.05 16.23 -9.10
CA ARG A 162 -23.18 17.05 -9.57
C ARG A 162 -24.12 16.23 -10.45
N SER A 163 -23.60 15.41 -11.35
CA SER A 163 -24.42 14.56 -12.23
C SER A 163 -25.14 13.41 -11.51
N ALA A 164 -24.74 13.07 -10.27
CA ALA A 164 -25.41 12.05 -9.47
C ALA A 164 -26.52 12.61 -8.57
N GLN A 165 -26.66 13.94 -8.53
CA GLN A 165 -27.72 14.64 -7.79
C GLN A 165 -28.90 15.05 -8.68
N ASP A 166 -28.75 14.92 -10.00
CA ASP A 166 -29.79 15.08 -11.03
C ASP A 166 -30.38 13.72 -11.42
#